data_AF-A0A7S3UC81-F1
#
_entry.id   AF-A0A7S3UC81-F1
#
_cell.length_a   1.000
_cell.length_b   1.000
_cell.length_c   1.000
_cell.angle_alpha   90.00
_cell.angle_beta   90.00
_cell.angle_gamma   90.00
#
_symmetry.space_group_name_H-M   'P 1'
#
loop_
_entity.id
_entity.type
_entity.pdbx_description
1 polymer ?
#
loop_
_entity_poly.entity_id
_entity_poly.type
_entity_poly.pdbx_seq_one_letter_code
_entity_poly.pdbx_strand_id
1 'polypeptide(L)'
;ARWTSLWFWAAFATLVTKLRAFKGLRKCPFGHHATPEPSWRVVQVIRGQLHQWEEYRLHGGTFCIVKLHPERKVLGILEAQKFLMLSKLSEPVRAPDPTWVDFLPSRSAISNLSAEDPPYSINDTTSWYQETSGSTLTDVSVSASDLLAGGREGLPWIGVTGNDTAGRVVIGEDERTEVQDTQEFPYQGIGYVEMIWSNGAMGRCTAFLVSPFVALTNAHCIYRENWGGWIEEASFSPAQYVTKDGVISRPYGTSISCNVATNTGYIHRPNSAQDYAAIFFSNPVAGLGTFMPLVFPFTPKLDSQLFMAGYPGLPQQVFSEDMWESSGEVVAVSDRLLQYTVDTSAGQSGSPLFCPVGSFFDHAAIGMHAFGRLEGNGGPRFVPENEALIFNWMKDGPAACSTN
;
A
#
# COMPACT_ATOMS: atom_id res chain seq x y z
N ALA A 1 -29.44 28.19 12.63
CA ALA A 1 -29.54 27.55 13.95
C ALA A 1 -29.69 26.01 13.88
N ARG A 2 -30.53 25.44 13.00
CA ARG A 2 -30.69 23.96 12.89
C ARG A 2 -29.58 23.23 12.10
N TRP A 3 -28.85 23.91 11.22
CA TRP A 3 -27.78 23.29 10.42
C TRP A 3 -26.45 23.15 11.19
N THR A 4 -26.15 24.09 12.09
CA THR A 4 -24.95 24.05 12.94
C THR A 4 -25.00 22.96 14.01
N SER A 5 -26.20 22.54 14.43
CA SER A 5 -26.36 21.45 15.40
C SER A 5 -26.11 20.08 14.79
N LEU A 6 -26.52 19.81 13.54
CA LEU A 6 -26.29 18.50 12.91
C LEU A 6 -24.80 18.18 12.70
N TRP A 7 -24.00 19.17 12.27
CA TRP A 7 -22.54 19.03 12.17
C TRP A 7 -21.87 18.80 13.53
N PHE A 8 -22.34 19.50 14.57
CA PHE A 8 -21.84 19.30 15.93
C PHE A 8 -22.18 17.91 16.47
N TRP A 9 -23.41 17.42 16.23
CA TRP A 9 -23.84 16.09 16.67
C TRP A 9 -23.18 14.96 15.87
N ALA A 10 -22.93 15.15 14.57
CA ALA A 10 -22.18 14.20 13.74
C ALA A 10 -20.71 14.15 14.18
N ALA A 11 -20.03 15.30 14.31
CA ALA A 11 -18.66 15.36 14.80
C ALA A 11 -18.53 14.81 16.23
N PHE A 12 -19.52 15.05 17.10
CA PHE A 12 -19.57 14.51 18.46
C PHE A 12 -19.85 13.00 18.48
N ALA A 13 -20.73 12.48 17.63
CA ALA A 13 -20.99 11.05 17.51
C ALA A 13 -19.77 10.30 16.93
N THR A 14 -19.09 10.86 15.94
CA THR A 14 -17.81 10.35 15.41
C THR A 14 -16.73 10.38 16.49
N LEU A 15 -16.65 11.45 17.28
CA LEU A 15 -15.74 11.56 18.43
C LEU A 15 -16.05 10.53 19.52
N VAL A 16 -17.31 10.32 19.88
CA VAL A 16 -17.75 9.35 20.90
C VAL A 16 -17.52 7.91 20.45
N THR A 17 -17.68 7.62 19.15
CA THR A 17 -17.39 6.30 18.57
C THR A 17 -15.88 6.05 18.49
N LYS A 18 -15.08 7.07 18.12
CA LYS A 18 -13.61 7.02 18.18
C LYS A 18 -13.09 6.88 19.63
N LEU A 19 -13.75 7.49 20.62
CA LEU A 19 -13.41 7.32 22.05
C LEU A 19 -13.68 5.90 22.57
N ARG A 20 -14.64 5.15 21.99
CA ARG A 20 -14.86 3.74 22.36
C ARG A 20 -13.69 2.84 21.97
N ALA A 21 -12.96 3.17 20.89
CA ALA A 21 -11.79 2.41 20.43
C ALA A 21 -10.64 2.40 21.46
N PHE A 22 -10.61 3.34 22.41
CA PHE A 22 -9.52 3.50 23.38
C PHE A 22 -9.85 3.01 24.79
N LYS A 23 -11.00 2.36 25.03
CA LYS A 23 -11.40 1.83 26.35
C LYS A 23 -10.38 0.85 26.96
N GLY A 24 -9.60 0.18 26.12
CA GLY A 24 -8.57 -0.78 26.51
C GLY A 24 -7.22 -0.18 26.90
N LEU A 25 -6.98 1.11 26.70
CA LEU A 25 -5.64 1.67 26.90
C LEU A 25 -5.23 1.66 28.38
N ARG A 26 -4.01 1.21 28.67
CA ARG A 26 -3.39 1.15 29.99
C ARG A 26 -1.94 1.63 29.93
N LYS A 27 -1.38 1.94 31.10
CA LYS A 27 0.07 2.18 31.23
C LYS A 27 0.81 0.87 30.98
N CYS A 28 1.92 0.92 30.23
CA CYS A 28 2.73 -0.28 30.03
C CYS A 28 3.26 -0.81 31.38
N PRO A 29 3.17 -2.13 31.62
CA PRO A 29 3.60 -2.75 32.88
C PRO A 29 5.13 -2.92 32.98
N PHE A 30 5.86 -2.65 31.90
CA PHE A 30 7.31 -2.81 31.79
C PHE A 30 8.03 -1.46 31.66
N GLY A 31 9.29 -1.41 32.13
CA GLY A 31 10.17 -0.24 32.03
C GLY A 31 10.94 -0.18 30.71
N HIS A 32 11.73 0.88 30.51
CA HIS A 32 12.44 1.16 29.24
C HIS A 32 13.46 0.09 28.80
N HIS A 33 13.96 -0.74 29.72
CA HIS A 33 15.12 -1.63 29.47
C HIS A 33 14.77 -3.10 29.17
N ALA A 34 13.52 -3.51 29.34
CA ALA A 34 13.07 -4.87 29.03
C ALA A 34 11.63 -4.82 28.50
N THR A 35 11.49 -4.51 27.22
CA THR A 35 10.21 -4.57 26.52
C THR A 35 10.01 -5.98 25.97
N PRO A 36 8.85 -6.64 26.20
CA PRO A 36 8.53 -7.88 25.50
C PRO A 36 8.44 -7.65 23.98
N GLU A 37 8.25 -8.70 23.20
CA GLU A 37 7.92 -8.53 21.77
C GLU A 37 6.56 -7.80 21.63
N PRO A 38 6.47 -6.78 20.76
CA PRO A 38 5.22 -6.07 20.55
C PRO A 38 4.19 -6.96 19.83
N SER A 39 2.90 -6.64 20.00
CA SER A 39 1.85 -7.35 19.24
C SER A 39 1.87 -6.96 17.76
N TRP A 40 2.19 -5.70 17.50
CA TRP A 40 2.52 -5.15 16.20
C TRP A 40 3.20 -3.81 16.40
N ARG A 41 3.82 -3.33 15.33
CA ARG A 41 4.36 -2.01 15.16
C ARG A 41 3.62 -1.30 14.05
N VAL A 42 3.45 0.00 14.20
CA VAL A 42 2.76 0.84 13.22
C VAL A 42 3.71 1.92 12.75
N VAL A 43 3.73 2.14 11.44
CA VAL A 43 4.44 3.25 10.79
C VAL A 43 3.41 4.14 10.11
N GLN A 44 3.45 5.45 10.41
CA GLN A 44 2.50 6.40 9.83
C GLN A 44 3.08 7.82 9.85
N VAL A 45 2.75 8.61 8.84
CA VAL A 45 2.93 10.07 8.89
C VAL A 45 1.70 10.71 9.53
N ILE A 46 1.89 11.41 10.66
CA ILE A 46 0.83 12.14 11.36
C ILE A 46 1.22 13.61 11.39
N ARG A 47 0.38 14.48 10.82
CA ARG A 47 0.64 15.93 10.74
C ARG A 47 2.03 16.27 10.18
N GLY A 48 2.41 15.58 9.11
CA GLY A 48 3.69 15.77 8.45
C GLY A 48 4.93 15.22 9.17
N GLN A 49 4.76 14.55 10.31
CA GLN A 49 5.87 13.88 11.00
C GLN A 49 5.76 12.36 10.85
N LEU A 50 6.86 11.72 10.44
CA LEU A 50 6.96 10.27 10.45
C LEU A 50 6.95 9.76 11.91
N HIS A 51 6.12 8.76 12.17
CA HIS A 51 6.05 8.08 13.45
C HIS A 51 6.20 6.58 13.27
N GLN A 52 6.84 5.98 14.25
CA GLN A 52 6.88 4.54 14.45
C GLN A 52 6.58 4.29 15.91
N TRP A 53 5.66 3.37 16.19
CA TRP A 53 5.34 2.97 17.55
C TRP A 53 4.94 1.51 17.63
N GLU A 54 5.13 0.95 18.80
CA GLU A 54 4.77 -0.41 19.14
C GLU A 54 3.51 -0.40 19.98
N GLU A 55 2.66 -1.40 19.73
CA GLU A 55 1.49 -1.65 20.54
C GLU A 55 1.54 -3.04 21.15
N TYR A 56 1.19 -3.07 22.42
CA TYR A 56 1.30 -4.26 23.25
C TYR A 56 -0.09 -4.64 23.74
N ARG A 57 -0.62 -5.78 23.27
CA ARG A 57 -1.80 -6.37 23.88
C ARG A 57 -1.45 -6.88 25.26
N LEU A 58 -2.28 -6.50 26.21
CA LEU A 58 -2.22 -6.88 27.61
C LEU A 58 -3.42 -7.78 27.95
N HIS A 59 -3.41 -8.37 29.14
CA HIS A 59 -4.53 -9.19 29.60
C HIS A 59 -5.86 -8.42 29.66
N GLY A 60 -6.97 -9.14 29.45
CA GLY A 60 -8.32 -8.58 29.55
C GLY A 60 -8.70 -7.63 28.41
N GLY A 61 -8.08 -7.76 27.22
CA GLY A 61 -8.37 -6.92 26.06
C GLY A 61 -7.86 -5.48 26.21
N THR A 62 -6.91 -5.27 27.12
CA THR A 62 -6.24 -3.97 27.28
C THR A 62 -5.00 -3.89 26.41
N PHE A 63 -4.45 -2.69 26.22
CA PHE A 63 -3.22 -2.49 25.46
C PHE A 63 -2.45 -1.26 25.93
N CYS A 64 -1.17 -1.17 25.57
CA CYS A 64 -0.35 0.02 25.80
C CYS A 64 0.53 0.35 24.59
N ILE A 65 1.11 1.55 24.57
CA ILE A 65 1.85 2.09 23.43
C ILE A 65 3.24 2.57 23.85
N VAL A 66 4.23 2.21 23.03
CA VAL A 66 5.59 2.74 23.11
C VAL A 66 5.93 3.39 21.79
N LYS A 67 6.12 4.71 21.76
CA LYS A 67 6.69 5.39 20.59
C LYS A 67 8.16 5.00 20.45
N LEU A 68 8.59 4.81 19.21
CA LEU A 68 9.98 4.57 18.83
C LEU A 68 10.57 5.77 18.08
N HIS A 69 9.79 6.37 17.18
CA HIS A 69 10.20 7.52 16.36
C HIS A 69 9.16 8.66 16.43
N PRO A 70 9.56 9.95 16.46
CA PRO A 70 10.94 10.49 16.41
C PRO A 70 11.77 10.25 17.68
N GLU A 71 11.10 10.03 18.80
CA GLU A 71 11.75 9.79 20.10
C GLU A 71 11.11 8.56 20.76
N ARG A 72 11.96 7.74 21.38
CA ARG A 72 11.51 6.58 22.14
C ARG A 72 10.84 7.02 23.44
N LYS A 73 9.54 6.77 23.58
CA LYS A 73 8.76 7.15 24.77
C LYS A 73 7.64 6.15 25.06
N VAL A 74 7.61 5.64 26.28
CA VAL A 74 6.46 4.90 26.81
C VAL A 74 5.36 5.91 27.12
N LEU A 75 4.22 5.82 26.43
CA LEU A 75 3.18 6.83 26.56
C LEU A 75 2.29 6.61 27.80
N GLY A 76 1.98 7.69 28.51
CA GLY A 76 0.90 7.68 29.49
C GLY A 76 -0.47 7.56 28.82
N ILE A 77 -1.51 7.20 29.57
CA ILE A 77 -2.86 6.94 29.03
C ILE A 77 -3.41 8.15 28.25
N LEU A 78 -3.35 9.36 28.82
CA LEU A 78 -3.85 10.57 28.15
C LEU A 78 -3.01 10.95 26.92
N GLU A 79 -1.71 10.71 26.97
CA GLU A 79 -0.81 10.99 25.83
C GLU A 79 -1.09 10.04 24.67
N ALA A 80 -1.22 8.74 24.96
CA ALA A 80 -1.54 7.74 23.95
C ALA A 80 -2.97 7.92 23.38
N GLN A 81 -3.96 8.33 24.19
CA GLN A 81 -5.29 8.69 23.67
C GLN A 81 -5.22 9.85 22.67
N LYS A 82 -4.52 10.94 23.01
CA LYS A 82 -4.34 12.08 22.11
C LYS A 82 -3.59 11.66 20.85
N PHE A 83 -2.51 10.91 21.00
CA PHE A 83 -1.69 10.45 19.88
C PHE A 83 -2.49 9.56 18.91
N LEU A 84 -3.21 8.56 19.42
CA LEU A 84 -4.05 7.69 18.58
C LEU A 84 -5.23 8.45 17.98
N MET A 85 -5.81 9.41 18.69
CA MET A 85 -6.85 10.25 18.09
C MET A 85 -6.29 11.01 16.88
N LEU A 86 -5.08 11.57 16.98
CA LEU A 86 -4.42 12.22 15.84
C LEU A 86 -4.11 11.25 14.69
N SER A 87 -3.72 10.01 15.00
CA SER A 87 -3.45 8.97 13.99
C SER A 87 -4.69 8.58 13.16
N LYS A 88 -5.89 8.80 13.70
CA LYS A 88 -7.18 8.43 13.10
C LYS A 88 -7.96 9.62 12.55
N LEU A 89 -7.38 10.82 12.54
CA LEU A 89 -8.01 12.00 11.93
C LEU A 89 -7.53 12.13 10.48
N SER A 90 -8.45 11.95 9.54
CA SER A 90 -8.29 12.37 8.16
C SER A 90 -8.53 13.88 8.12
N GLU A 91 -7.46 14.69 8.16
CA GLU A 91 -7.57 16.14 8.04
C GLU A 91 -7.15 16.57 6.62
N PRO A 92 -7.95 17.39 5.91
CA PRO A 92 -7.47 18.06 4.72
C PRO A 92 -6.37 19.05 5.11
N VAL A 93 -5.17 18.89 4.57
CA VAL A 93 -4.06 19.80 4.84
C VAL A 93 -4.29 21.10 4.08
N ARG A 94 -4.52 22.21 4.81
CA ARG A 94 -4.39 23.55 4.26
C ARG A 94 -2.91 23.87 4.03
N ALA A 95 -2.46 23.65 2.80
CA ALA A 95 -1.09 23.88 2.32
C ALA A 95 -0.02 23.06 3.07
N PRO A 96 1.04 22.58 2.38
CA PRO A 96 2.14 21.89 3.06
C PRO A 96 2.71 22.79 4.15
N ASP A 97 2.75 22.29 5.39
CA ASP A 97 3.40 22.96 6.51
C ASP A 97 4.88 23.19 6.14
N PRO A 98 5.39 24.44 6.08
CA PRO A 98 6.77 24.71 5.68
C PRO A 98 7.82 24.15 6.67
N THR A 99 7.44 23.49 7.77
CA THR A 99 8.34 22.83 8.73
C THR A 99 8.84 21.44 8.31
N TRP A 100 8.57 20.98 7.08
CA TRP A 100 9.17 19.75 6.50
C TRP A 100 10.72 19.75 6.42
N VAL A 101 11.38 20.81 6.88
CA VAL A 101 12.83 21.03 6.78
C VAL A 101 13.65 20.20 7.78
N ASP A 102 13.04 19.60 8.81
CA ASP A 102 13.83 19.05 9.93
C ASP A 102 14.44 17.65 9.73
N PHE A 103 14.27 16.98 8.57
CA PHE A 103 14.93 15.70 8.32
C PHE A 103 15.36 15.49 6.86
N LEU A 104 16.17 16.41 6.32
CA LEU A 104 17.16 15.95 5.33
C LEU A 104 18.30 15.27 6.11
N PRO A 105 18.41 13.93 6.15
CA PRO A 105 19.59 13.30 6.72
C PRO A 105 20.84 13.84 6.02
N SER A 106 21.91 14.09 6.79
CA SER A 106 23.19 14.48 6.20
C SER A 106 23.62 13.41 5.18
N ARG A 107 24.34 13.82 4.12
CA ARG A 107 24.85 12.92 3.06
C ARG A 107 25.59 11.69 3.62
N SER A 108 26.17 11.80 4.82
CA SER A 108 26.85 10.74 5.58
C SER A 108 25.94 9.78 6.36
N ALA A 109 24.71 10.17 6.68
CA ALA A 109 23.72 9.29 7.33
C ALA A 109 23.01 8.38 6.31
N ILE A 110 22.94 8.82 5.05
CA ILE A 110 22.37 8.07 3.91
C ILE A 110 23.27 6.90 3.51
N SER A 111 24.60 7.05 3.60
CA SER A 111 25.55 5.98 3.21
C SER A 111 25.64 4.79 4.17
N ASN A 112 24.95 4.86 5.33
CA ASN A 112 24.98 3.82 6.37
C ASN A 112 23.64 3.08 6.52
N LEU A 113 22.62 3.38 5.70
CA LEU A 113 21.40 2.59 5.65
C LEU A 113 21.66 1.36 4.77
N SER A 114 21.83 0.19 5.40
CA SER A 114 21.87 -1.09 4.69
C SER A 114 20.56 -1.27 3.92
N ALA A 115 20.64 -1.25 2.59
CA ALA A 115 19.52 -1.45 1.67
C ALA A 115 19.12 -2.93 1.51
N GLU A 116 19.70 -3.82 2.31
CA GLU A 116 19.46 -5.26 2.23
C GLU A 116 18.28 -5.67 3.12
N ASP A 117 17.23 -6.22 2.51
CA ASP A 117 16.24 -7.07 3.20
C ASP A 117 16.97 -8.35 3.61
N PRO A 118 16.92 -8.78 4.89
CA PRO A 118 17.54 -10.04 5.31
C PRO A 118 17.06 -11.18 4.40
N PRO A 119 17.96 -12.05 3.93
CA PRO A 119 17.62 -13.11 2.99
C PRO A 119 16.51 -13.99 3.58
N TYR A 120 15.42 -14.15 2.84
CA TYR A 120 14.40 -15.13 3.19
C TYR A 120 14.99 -16.53 3.03
N SER A 121 15.24 -17.22 4.16
CA SER A 121 15.60 -18.62 4.13
C SER A 121 14.38 -19.42 3.71
N ILE A 122 14.40 -19.94 2.47
CA ILE A 122 13.43 -20.94 2.04
C ILE A 122 13.72 -22.19 2.89
N ASN A 123 12.97 -22.38 3.97
CA ASN A 123 12.88 -23.71 4.57
C ASN A 123 12.18 -24.57 3.52
N ASP A 124 12.90 -25.56 3.02
CA ASP A 124 12.50 -26.50 1.97
C ASP A 124 11.38 -27.47 2.40
N THR A 125 10.38 -26.93 3.11
CA THR A 125 9.15 -27.63 3.51
C THR A 125 7.89 -27.00 2.90
N THR A 126 7.99 -25.81 2.27
CA THR A 126 6.94 -25.26 1.40
C THR A 126 7.21 -25.62 -0.07
N SER A 127 6.99 -26.88 -0.41
CA SER A 127 7.20 -27.53 -1.73
C SER A 127 6.34 -26.99 -2.89
N TRP A 128 5.68 -25.84 -2.75
CA TRP A 128 4.70 -25.31 -3.72
C TRP A 128 5.21 -24.09 -4.51
N TYR A 129 6.49 -23.74 -4.41
CA TYR A 129 7.05 -22.53 -5.03
C TYR A 129 8.27 -22.81 -5.94
N GLN A 130 8.00 -23.03 -7.23
CA GLN A 130 8.93 -22.75 -8.33
C GLN A 130 8.14 -22.04 -9.43
N GLU A 131 8.54 -20.82 -9.79
CA GLU A 131 8.08 -20.19 -11.03
C GLU A 131 8.73 -20.97 -12.18
N THR A 132 7.97 -21.86 -12.83
CA THR A 132 8.47 -22.59 -14.00
C THR A 132 8.61 -21.61 -15.15
N SER A 133 9.85 -21.26 -15.44
CA SER A 133 10.26 -20.69 -16.72
C SER A 133 9.93 -21.69 -17.83
N GLY A 134 8.79 -21.48 -18.49
CA GLY A 134 8.37 -22.25 -19.66
C GLY A 134 7.09 -23.04 -19.43
N SER A 135 5.96 -22.47 -19.83
CA SER A 135 4.84 -23.30 -20.30
C SER A 135 4.24 -22.66 -21.55
N THR A 136 4.31 -23.42 -22.64
CA THR A 136 3.64 -23.18 -23.91
C THR A 136 2.15 -23.41 -23.71
N LEU A 137 1.29 -22.39 -23.85
CA LEU A 137 -0.16 -22.57 -23.78
C LEU A 137 -0.89 -21.76 -24.86
N THR A 138 -1.97 -22.38 -25.32
CA THR A 138 -2.71 -22.18 -26.57
C THR A 138 -3.77 -21.08 -26.51
N ASP A 139 -3.94 -20.41 -27.66
CA ASP A 139 -4.84 -19.28 -27.94
C ASP A 139 -6.28 -19.42 -27.42
N VAL A 140 -6.75 -18.38 -26.72
CA VAL A 140 -8.16 -17.96 -26.73
C VAL A 140 -8.19 -16.57 -27.36
N SER A 141 -8.66 -16.50 -28.60
CA SER A 141 -8.69 -15.29 -29.41
C SER A 141 -9.82 -14.36 -28.98
N VAL A 142 -9.47 -13.16 -28.49
CA VAL A 142 -10.38 -12.00 -28.43
C VAL A 142 -9.98 -11.04 -29.54
N SER A 143 -10.95 -10.48 -30.27
CA SER A 143 -10.69 -9.75 -31.51
C SER A 143 -9.97 -8.42 -31.25
N ALA A 144 -8.95 -8.13 -32.07
CA ALA A 144 -8.14 -6.91 -31.98
C ALA A 144 -8.95 -5.60 -32.15
N SER A 145 -10.20 -5.68 -32.63
CA SER A 145 -11.08 -4.51 -32.78
C SER A 145 -11.67 -3.99 -31.46
N ASP A 146 -11.68 -4.80 -30.39
CA ASP A 146 -12.27 -4.40 -29.10
C ASP A 146 -11.25 -3.68 -28.18
N LEU A 147 -9.97 -3.62 -28.58
CA LEU A 147 -8.84 -3.07 -27.80
C LEU A 147 -8.45 -1.61 -28.17
N LEU A 148 -9.12 -0.99 -29.14
CA LEU A 148 -8.70 0.29 -29.73
C LEU A 148 -9.44 1.54 -29.23
N ALA A 149 -10.25 1.45 -28.17
CA ALA A 149 -10.90 2.62 -27.60
C ALA A 149 -10.16 3.09 -26.33
N GLY A 150 -9.01 3.77 -26.46
CA GLY A 150 -8.44 4.55 -25.34
C GLY A 150 -6.94 4.87 -25.39
N GLY A 151 -6.12 4.09 -26.12
CA GLY A 151 -4.67 4.33 -26.19
C GLY A 151 -4.28 5.44 -27.17
N ARG A 152 -3.34 6.31 -26.79
CA ARG A 152 -2.66 7.21 -27.75
C ARG A 152 -2.05 6.37 -28.88
N GLU A 153 -2.26 6.81 -30.12
CA GLU A 153 -1.89 6.04 -31.31
C GLU A 153 -0.41 5.63 -31.33
N GLY A 154 -0.14 4.33 -31.54
CA GLY A 154 1.13 3.84 -32.08
C GLY A 154 2.11 3.10 -31.15
N LEU A 155 1.81 2.89 -29.86
CA LEU A 155 2.68 2.15 -28.94
C LEU A 155 1.98 0.91 -28.35
N PRO A 156 2.68 -0.24 -28.21
CA PRO A 156 2.08 -1.46 -27.66
C PRO A 156 1.81 -1.31 -26.16
N TRP A 157 0.52 -1.21 -25.80
CA TRP A 157 0.03 -1.26 -24.42
C TRP A 157 0.05 -2.71 -23.91
N ILE A 158 0.90 -3.03 -22.93
CA ILE A 158 1.05 -4.41 -22.43
C ILE A 158 0.03 -4.74 -21.31
N GLY A 159 -0.85 -3.79 -20.96
CA GLY A 159 -1.86 -3.99 -19.91
C GLY A 159 -3.03 -4.93 -20.27
N VAL A 160 -3.14 -5.39 -21.53
CA VAL A 160 -4.24 -6.26 -22.00
C VAL A 160 -3.77 -7.30 -23.05
N THR A 161 -2.53 -7.80 -22.96
CA THR A 161 -2.12 -8.91 -23.85
C THR A 161 -2.31 -10.24 -23.12
N GLY A 162 -3.11 -11.13 -23.71
CA GLY A 162 -3.60 -12.40 -23.16
C GLY A 162 -2.55 -13.49 -22.89
N ASN A 163 -1.32 -13.12 -22.54
CA ASN A 163 -0.25 -14.05 -22.16
C ASN A 163 0.23 -13.87 -20.71
N ASP A 164 -0.39 -12.99 -19.93
CA ASP A 164 -0.22 -12.88 -18.46
C ASP A 164 -1.40 -13.55 -17.71
N THR A 165 -1.79 -14.74 -18.17
CA THR A 165 -2.87 -15.57 -17.58
C THR A 165 -2.40 -16.37 -16.37
N ALA A 166 -1.11 -16.35 -16.05
CA ALA A 166 -0.57 -16.89 -14.81
C ALA A 166 -0.45 -15.77 -13.78
N GLY A 167 -1.55 -15.31 -13.18
CA GLY A 167 -1.33 -14.36 -12.09
C GLY A 167 -2.46 -13.58 -11.47
N ARG A 168 -3.70 -13.56 -11.93
CA ARG A 168 -4.79 -12.73 -11.34
C ARG A 168 -6.13 -13.36 -11.69
N VAL A 169 -6.93 -13.68 -10.67
CA VAL A 169 -8.08 -14.57 -10.84
C VAL A 169 -9.32 -13.91 -10.23
N VAL A 170 -10.42 -13.94 -10.98
CA VAL A 170 -11.77 -13.75 -10.43
C VAL A 170 -12.20 -15.08 -9.81
N ILE A 171 -12.55 -15.08 -8.53
CA ILE A 171 -12.84 -16.29 -7.76
C ILE A 171 -14.35 -16.35 -7.51
N GLY A 172 -15.05 -17.09 -8.37
CA GLY A 172 -16.51 -17.16 -8.32
C GLY A 172 -17.15 -16.06 -9.16
N GLU A 173 -18.14 -15.36 -8.61
CA GLU A 173 -18.72 -14.17 -9.23
C GLU A 173 -17.80 -12.96 -9.00
N ASP A 174 -17.71 -12.05 -9.96
CA ASP A 174 -16.89 -10.86 -9.83
C ASP A 174 -17.58 -9.83 -8.92
N GLU A 175 -17.11 -9.71 -7.68
CA GLU A 175 -17.69 -8.86 -6.64
C GLU A 175 -17.08 -7.44 -6.64
N ARG A 176 -16.21 -7.11 -7.61
CA ARG A 176 -15.61 -5.77 -7.69
C ARG A 176 -16.67 -4.71 -7.95
N THR A 177 -16.57 -3.58 -7.26
CA THR A 177 -17.40 -2.39 -7.49
C THR A 177 -16.54 -1.16 -7.71
N GLU A 178 -16.96 -0.28 -8.62
CA GLU A 178 -16.30 0.99 -8.87
C GLU A 178 -16.40 1.90 -7.63
N VAL A 179 -15.27 2.49 -7.22
CA VAL A 179 -15.22 3.40 -6.07
C VAL A 179 -15.91 4.71 -6.43
N GLN A 180 -17.02 5.00 -5.75
CA GLN A 180 -17.87 6.16 -6.08
C GLN A 180 -17.27 7.51 -5.65
N ASP A 181 -16.49 7.54 -4.57
CA ASP A 181 -15.81 8.74 -4.09
C ASP A 181 -14.33 8.44 -3.82
N THR A 182 -13.51 8.62 -4.85
CA THR A 182 -12.07 8.37 -4.76
C THR A 182 -11.32 9.41 -3.94
N GLN A 183 -11.96 10.53 -3.56
CA GLN A 183 -11.33 11.61 -2.78
C GLN A 183 -11.54 11.45 -1.27
N GLU A 184 -12.19 10.39 -0.83
CA GLU A 184 -12.31 10.04 0.59
C GLU A 184 -11.21 9.07 1.03
N PHE A 185 -10.84 9.11 2.32
CA PHE A 185 -9.86 8.18 2.86
C PHE A 185 -10.49 6.78 3.00
N PRO A 186 -9.82 5.69 2.57
CA PRO A 186 -8.40 5.61 2.18
C PRO A 186 -8.13 5.81 0.68
N TYR A 187 -9.16 5.87 -0.16
CA TYR A 187 -9.07 5.89 -1.62
C TYR A 187 -8.22 7.05 -2.16
N GLN A 188 -8.27 8.23 -1.54
CA GLN A 188 -7.52 9.41 -2.00
C GLN A 188 -6.00 9.20 -2.10
N GLY A 189 -5.47 8.26 -1.30
CA GLY A 189 -4.05 7.91 -1.28
C GLY A 189 -3.68 6.79 -2.26
N ILE A 190 -4.65 6.15 -2.90
CA ILE A 190 -4.45 5.03 -3.85
C ILE A 190 -4.47 5.61 -5.27
N GLY A 191 -3.46 5.28 -6.07
CA GLY A 191 -3.27 5.89 -7.38
C GLY A 191 -2.94 4.93 -8.49
N TYR A 192 -3.33 5.35 -9.69
CA TYR A 192 -2.99 4.72 -10.95
C TYR A 192 -1.51 4.94 -11.20
N VAL A 193 -0.79 3.86 -11.54
CA VAL A 193 0.61 3.94 -11.93
C VAL A 193 0.73 3.58 -13.40
N GLU A 194 1.28 4.50 -14.19
CA GLU A 194 1.76 4.19 -15.54
C GLU A 194 3.27 4.00 -15.48
N MET A 195 3.80 2.93 -16.08
CA MET A 195 5.23 2.67 -16.13
C MET A 195 5.69 2.61 -17.58
N ILE A 196 6.82 3.24 -17.86
CA ILE A 196 7.51 3.20 -19.15
C ILE A 196 8.80 2.41 -18.98
N TRP A 197 8.96 1.35 -19.77
CA TRP A 197 10.15 0.49 -19.76
C TRP A 197 11.17 0.95 -20.79
N SER A 198 12.43 0.52 -20.65
CA SER A 198 13.53 0.95 -21.54
C SER A 198 13.37 0.56 -23.01
N ASN A 199 12.48 -0.37 -23.31
CA ASN A 199 12.10 -0.75 -24.67
C ASN A 199 10.90 0.07 -25.22
N GLY A 200 10.45 1.10 -24.48
CA GLY A 200 9.30 1.93 -24.80
C GLY A 200 7.95 1.29 -24.48
N ALA A 201 7.92 0.06 -23.92
CA ALA A 201 6.68 -0.56 -23.51
C ALA A 201 6.03 0.18 -22.35
N MET A 202 4.70 0.26 -22.37
CA MET A 202 3.92 0.86 -21.30
C MET A 202 3.17 -0.23 -20.53
N GLY A 203 3.15 -0.07 -19.21
CA GLY A 203 2.37 -0.92 -18.31
C GLY A 203 1.55 -0.10 -17.33
N ARG A 204 0.64 -0.77 -16.63
CA ARG A 204 -0.10 -0.20 -15.51
C ARG A 204 0.02 -1.02 -14.23
N CYS A 205 0.03 -0.33 -13.10
CA CYS A 205 -0.03 -0.91 -11.76
C CYS A 205 -0.86 0.00 -10.84
N THR A 206 -0.97 -0.40 -9.59
CA THR A 206 -1.50 0.40 -8.50
C THR A 206 -0.37 0.72 -7.52
N ALA A 207 -0.41 1.90 -6.93
CA ALA A 207 0.41 2.25 -5.77
C ALA A 207 -0.44 2.98 -4.74
N PHE A 208 0.07 3.10 -3.52
CA PHE A 208 -0.58 3.86 -2.46
C PHE A 208 0.42 4.66 -1.64
N LEU A 209 0.04 5.88 -1.27
CA LEU A 209 0.89 6.80 -0.53
C LEU A 209 1.00 6.41 0.94
N VAL A 210 2.24 6.35 1.41
CA VAL A 210 2.62 6.14 2.82
C VAL A 210 3.25 7.39 3.42
N SER A 211 3.70 8.32 2.57
CA SER A 211 4.13 9.67 2.93
C SER A 211 3.80 10.63 1.77
N PRO A 212 4.02 11.95 1.91
CA PRO A 212 3.83 12.87 0.77
C PRO A 212 4.77 12.60 -0.40
N PHE A 213 5.88 11.90 -0.18
CA PHE A 213 6.97 11.74 -1.14
C PHE A 213 7.17 10.28 -1.58
N VAL A 214 6.44 9.33 -0.98
CA VAL A 214 6.67 7.91 -1.17
C VAL A 214 5.34 7.18 -1.34
N ALA A 215 5.23 6.46 -2.44
CA ALA A 215 4.19 5.47 -2.67
C ALA A 215 4.80 4.05 -2.67
N LEU A 216 4.06 3.08 -2.14
CA LEU A 216 4.43 1.67 -2.22
C LEU A 216 3.71 0.99 -3.39
N THR A 217 4.40 0.06 -4.04
CA THR A 217 3.87 -0.80 -5.12
C THR A 217 4.63 -2.15 -5.14
N ASN A 218 4.39 -3.00 -6.13
CA ASN A 218 5.15 -4.25 -6.30
C ASN A 218 6.51 -4.01 -6.96
N ALA A 219 7.46 -4.89 -6.66
CA ALA A 219 8.77 -4.89 -7.32
C ALA A 219 8.65 -5.16 -8.81
N HIS A 220 7.78 -6.08 -9.22
CA HIS A 220 7.56 -6.37 -10.64
C HIS A 220 6.97 -5.22 -11.44
N CYS A 221 6.44 -4.17 -10.79
CA CYS A 221 5.96 -2.97 -11.48
C CYS A 221 7.14 -2.08 -11.91
N ILE A 222 8.24 -2.09 -11.17
CA ILE A 222 9.36 -1.15 -11.37
C ILE A 222 10.67 -1.82 -11.79
N TYR A 223 10.79 -3.14 -11.61
CA TYR A 223 11.96 -3.93 -12.00
C TYR A 223 11.54 -5.29 -12.56
N ARG A 224 12.02 -5.61 -13.77
CA ARG A 224 11.91 -6.93 -14.41
C ARG A 224 13.15 -7.18 -15.25
N GLU A 225 13.96 -8.16 -14.86
CA GLU A 225 15.21 -8.48 -15.54
C GLU A 225 15.00 -8.78 -17.04
N ASN A 226 13.96 -9.57 -17.35
CA ASN A 226 13.57 -9.93 -18.71
C ASN A 226 13.00 -8.76 -19.54
N TRP A 227 12.76 -7.59 -18.95
CA TRP A 227 12.30 -6.38 -19.65
C TRP A 227 13.37 -5.26 -19.66
N GLY A 228 14.63 -5.60 -19.39
CA GLY A 228 15.75 -4.64 -19.40
C GLY A 228 16.12 -4.11 -18.02
N GLY A 229 15.52 -4.63 -16.94
CA GLY A 229 15.81 -4.24 -15.56
C GLY A 229 14.82 -3.21 -15.06
N TRP A 230 15.30 -2.00 -14.77
CA TRP A 230 14.47 -0.93 -14.21
C TRP A 230 13.59 -0.26 -15.26
N ILE A 231 12.44 0.25 -14.84
CA ILE A 231 11.65 1.19 -15.64
C ILE A 231 12.42 2.51 -15.85
N GLU A 232 12.10 3.22 -16.93
CA GLU A 232 12.61 4.58 -17.19
C GLU A 232 11.83 5.63 -16.41
N GLU A 233 10.52 5.47 -16.31
CA GLU A 233 9.63 6.42 -15.65
C GLU A 233 8.42 5.71 -15.03
N ALA A 234 8.03 6.15 -13.83
CA ALA A 234 6.70 5.90 -13.28
C ALA A 234 5.96 7.22 -13.09
N SER A 235 4.73 7.29 -13.60
CA SER A 235 3.80 8.37 -13.29
C SER A 235 2.72 7.88 -12.33
N PHE A 236 2.41 8.67 -11.31
CA PHE A 236 1.46 8.32 -10.25
C PHE A 236 0.32 9.34 -10.20
N SER A 237 -0.92 8.86 -10.35
CA SER A 237 -2.14 9.67 -10.32
C SER A 237 -3.05 9.21 -9.18
N PRO A 238 -2.97 9.84 -7.98
CA PRO A 238 -3.81 9.48 -6.85
C PRO A 238 -5.27 9.85 -7.12
N ALA A 239 -6.18 9.01 -6.63
CA ALA A 239 -7.63 9.19 -6.75
C ALA A 239 -8.14 9.35 -8.19
N GLN A 240 -7.42 8.84 -9.18
CA GLN A 240 -7.87 8.85 -10.56
C GLN A 240 -9.23 8.15 -10.68
N TYR A 241 -10.13 8.74 -11.47
CA TYR A 241 -11.40 8.14 -11.87
C TYR A 241 -11.77 8.65 -13.27
N VAL A 242 -12.71 7.99 -13.91
CA VAL A 242 -13.29 8.35 -15.20
C VAL A 242 -14.66 8.97 -14.94
N THR A 243 -14.88 10.17 -15.48
CA THR A 243 -16.17 10.85 -15.34
C THR A 243 -17.26 10.12 -16.13
N LYS A 244 -18.53 10.44 -15.88
CA LYS A 244 -19.67 9.83 -16.60
C LYS A 244 -19.65 10.03 -18.12
N ASP A 245 -18.94 11.04 -18.60
CA ASP A 245 -18.69 11.34 -20.02
C ASP A 245 -17.42 10.67 -20.58
N GLY A 246 -16.75 9.81 -19.81
CA GLY A 246 -15.60 9.02 -20.26
C GLY A 246 -14.26 9.76 -20.17
N VAL A 247 -14.15 10.82 -19.39
CA VAL A 247 -12.92 11.62 -19.28
C VAL A 247 -12.14 11.23 -18.02
N ILE A 248 -10.85 10.93 -18.18
CA ILE A 248 -9.95 10.68 -17.04
C ILE A 248 -9.79 11.95 -16.23
N SER A 249 -10.22 11.91 -14.97
CA SER A 249 -10.04 12.93 -13.95
C SER A 249 -8.90 12.55 -13.02
N ARG A 250 -8.03 13.52 -12.72
CA ARG A 250 -6.89 13.36 -11.80
C ARG A 250 -6.96 14.46 -10.74
N PRO A 251 -7.76 14.28 -9.67
CA PRO A 251 -8.07 15.35 -8.71
C PRO A 251 -6.82 15.96 -8.04
N TYR A 252 -5.79 15.13 -7.84
CA TYR A 252 -4.52 15.52 -7.24
C TYR A 252 -3.37 15.63 -8.26
N GLY A 253 -3.71 15.64 -9.56
CA GLY A 253 -2.76 15.67 -10.66
C GLY A 253 -1.97 14.37 -10.83
N THR A 254 -0.83 14.48 -11.50
CA THR A 254 0.12 13.37 -11.71
C THR A 254 1.49 13.78 -11.18
N SER A 255 2.11 12.89 -10.39
CA SER A 255 3.48 13.04 -9.92
C SER A 255 4.38 12.08 -10.68
N ILE A 256 5.49 12.59 -11.24
CA ILE A 256 6.50 11.78 -11.93
C ILE A 256 7.55 11.33 -10.91
N SER A 257 7.91 10.05 -10.94
CA SER A 257 8.94 9.49 -10.08
C SER A 257 10.29 10.15 -10.33
N CYS A 258 10.97 10.54 -9.26
CA CYS A 258 12.37 10.95 -9.34
C CYS A 258 13.33 9.76 -9.20
N ASN A 259 12.86 8.68 -8.55
CA ASN A 259 13.60 7.46 -8.28
C ASN A 259 12.60 6.34 -7.95
N VAL A 260 13.04 5.09 -8.08
CA VAL A 260 12.32 3.88 -7.65
C VAL A 260 13.30 2.94 -6.94
N ALA A 261 12.81 2.14 -6.00
CA ALA A 261 13.63 1.14 -5.33
C ALA A 261 12.86 -0.13 -5.03
N THR A 262 13.56 -1.25 -5.02
CA THR A 262 13.09 -2.52 -4.47
C THR A 262 14.20 -3.17 -3.64
N ASN A 263 13.97 -4.36 -3.12
CA ASN A 263 14.94 -5.09 -2.31
C ASN A 263 15.86 -5.96 -3.18
N THR A 264 17.09 -6.15 -2.72
CA THR A 264 18.12 -6.96 -3.41
C THR A 264 17.70 -8.41 -3.60
N GLY A 265 16.91 -8.97 -2.66
CA GLY A 265 16.37 -10.32 -2.78
C GLY A 265 15.52 -10.50 -4.03
N TYR A 266 14.63 -9.54 -4.31
CA TYR A 266 13.82 -9.54 -5.53
C TYR A 266 14.68 -9.38 -6.79
N ILE A 267 15.67 -8.49 -6.78
CA ILE A 267 16.56 -8.27 -7.93
C ILE A 267 17.33 -9.56 -8.29
N HIS A 268 17.85 -10.27 -7.29
CA HIS A 268 18.68 -11.46 -7.52
C HIS A 268 17.86 -12.74 -7.74
N ARG A 269 16.70 -12.85 -7.09
CA ARG A 269 15.82 -14.01 -7.18
C ARG A 269 14.36 -13.57 -7.00
N PRO A 270 13.72 -13.07 -8.07
CA PRO A 270 12.35 -12.61 -8.04
C PRO A 270 11.44 -13.63 -7.37
N ASN A 271 10.69 -13.17 -6.36
CA ASN A 271 9.68 -14.00 -5.72
C ASN A 271 8.59 -13.15 -5.06
N SER A 272 7.41 -13.74 -4.90
CA SER A 272 6.21 -13.05 -4.40
C SER A 272 6.34 -12.55 -2.96
N ALA A 273 7.16 -13.20 -2.13
CA ALA A 273 7.38 -12.79 -0.73
C ALA A 273 8.24 -11.52 -0.62
N GLN A 274 8.96 -11.19 -1.68
CA GLN A 274 9.81 -10.01 -1.80
C GLN A 274 9.28 -9.02 -2.85
N ASP A 275 8.04 -9.19 -3.31
CA ASP A 275 7.47 -8.40 -4.40
C ASP A 275 6.90 -7.05 -3.92
N TYR A 276 7.78 -6.21 -3.36
CA TYR A 276 7.44 -4.88 -2.86
C TYR A 276 8.54 -3.88 -3.21
N ALA A 277 8.11 -2.64 -3.45
CA ALA A 277 8.95 -1.55 -3.92
C ALA A 277 8.38 -0.19 -3.50
N ALA A 278 9.20 0.84 -3.66
CA ALA A 278 8.85 2.23 -3.43
C ALA A 278 9.06 3.07 -4.69
N ILE A 279 8.14 4.02 -4.90
CA ILE A 279 8.24 5.10 -5.87
C ILE A 279 8.47 6.40 -5.09
N PHE A 280 9.52 7.14 -5.44
CA PHE A 280 9.90 8.38 -4.78
C PHE A 280 9.57 9.59 -5.63
N PHE A 281 9.13 10.67 -4.99
CA PHE A 281 8.82 11.95 -5.61
C PHE A 281 9.70 13.06 -5.03
N SER A 282 10.17 13.97 -5.89
CA SER A 282 10.99 15.12 -5.48
C SER A 282 10.16 16.21 -4.80
N ASN A 283 8.87 16.29 -5.15
CA ASN A 283 7.91 17.20 -4.57
C ASN A 283 6.82 16.40 -3.85
N PRO A 284 6.21 16.97 -2.78
CA PRO A 284 5.10 16.29 -2.13
C PRO A 284 3.91 16.21 -3.09
N VAL A 285 3.21 15.07 -3.10
CA VAL A 285 1.94 14.93 -3.82
C VAL A 285 0.96 15.97 -3.29
N ALA A 286 0.49 16.84 -4.18
CA ALA A 286 -0.29 18.01 -3.82
C ALA A 286 -1.71 17.64 -3.34
N GLY A 287 -2.24 18.43 -2.42
CA GLY A 287 -3.65 18.33 -1.97
C GLY A 287 -3.95 17.19 -1.00
N LEU A 288 -2.96 16.34 -0.67
CA LEU A 288 -3.11 15.23 0.26
C LEU A 288 -2.39 15.49 1.59
N GLY A 289 -3.07 15.13 2.69
CA GLY A 289 -2.59 15.36 4.05
C GLY A 289 -2.62 14.15 4.98
N THR A 290 -3.23 13.06 4.52
CA THR A 290 -3.37 11.80 5.25
C THR A 290 -2.88 10.67 4.35
N PHE A 291 -2.03 9.81 4.89
CA PHE A 291 -1.38 8.72 4.19
C PHE A 291 -1.67 7.40 4.89
N MET A 292 -1.58 6.29 4.16
CA MET A 292 -1.98 4.98 4.66
C MET A 292 -1.03 4.53 5.78
N PRO A 293 -1.54 4.22 6.99
CA PRO A 293 -0.72 3.62 8.04
C PRO A 293 -0.35 2.19 7.65
N LEU A 294 0.83 1.75 8.06
CA LEU A 294 1.35 0.41 7.82
C LEU A 294 1.49 -0.37 9.14
N VAL A 295 1.13 -1.64 9.17
CA VAL A 295 1.17 -2.49 10.37
C VAL A 295 2.07 -3.71 10.17
N PHE A 296 3.00 -3.93 11.10
CA PHE A 296 4.04 -4.97 11.04
C PHE A 296 4.16 -5.77 12.35
N PRO A 297 4.04 -7.11 12.35
CA PRO A 297 3.15 -7.87 11.48
C PRO A 297 1.70 -7.74 11.93
N PHE A 298 0.77 -8.04 11.04
CA PHE A 298 -0.58 -8.44 11.41
C PHE A 298 -0.89 -9.81 10.85
N THR A 299 -1.38 -10.72 11.70
CA THR A 299 -1.84 -12.06 11.31
C THR A 299 -3.35 -12.07 11.36
N PRO A 300 -4.04 -11.84 10.23
CA PRO A 300 -5.50 -11.95 10.18
C PRO A 300 -5.93 -13.40 10.46
N LYS A 301 -7.17 -13.56 10.93
CA LYS A 301 -7.74 -14.90 11.08
C LYS A 301 -8.10 -15.44 9.70
N LEU A 302 -8.01 -16.75 9.52
CA LEU A 302 -8.65 -17.41 8.38
C LEU A 302 -10.14 -17.06 8.36
N ASP A 303 -10.70 -16.99 7.16
CA ASP A 303 -12.10 -16.66 6.88
C ASP A 303 -12.51 -15.23 7.31
N SER A 304 -11.56 -14.40 7.76
CA SER A 304 -11.83 -12.99 8.03
C SER A 304 -11.77 -12.15 6.75
N GLN A 305 -12.60 -11.12 6.67
CA GLN A 305 -12.70 -10.25 5.51
C GLN A 305 -11.52 -9.27 5.42
N LEU A 306 -10.96 -9.15 4.21
CA LEU A 306 -10.00 -8.15 3.79
C LEU A 306 -10.59 -7.25 2.71
N PHE A 307 -10.12 -6.01 2.65
CA PHE A 307 -10.51 -5.04 1.65
C PHE A 307 -9.30 -4.65 0.81
N MET A 308 -9.56 -4.41 -0.47
CA MET A 308 -8.58 -3.93 -1.43
C MET A 308 -9.24 -2.89 -2.32
N ALA A 309 -8.46 -1.88 -2.71
CA ALA A 309 -8.81 -1.01 -3.82
C ALA A 309 -7.60 -0.78 -4.73
N GLY A 310 -7.86 -0.52 -6.00
CA GLY A 310 -6.82 -0.22 -7.00
C GLY A 310 -7.39 -0.08 -8.38
N TYR A 311 -6.53 -0.22 -9.39
CA TYR A 311 -6.86 0.05 -10.79
C TYR A 311 -6.77 -1.23 -11.62
N PRO A 312 -7.70 -2.18 -11.45
CA PRO A 312 -7.86 -3.24 -12.43
C PRO A 312 -8.31 -2.58 -13.71
N GLY A 313 -7.93 -3.11 -14.86
CA GLY A 313 -8.60 -2.65 -16.08
C GLY A 313 -9.11 -3.75 -16.98
N LEU A 314 -9.47 -4.88 -16.38
CA LEU A 314 -10.61 -5.67 -16.83
C LEU A 314 -11.53 -6.04 -15.63
N PRO A 315 -11.96 -5.08 -14.78
CA PRO A 315 -13.02 -5.34 -13.80
C PRO A 315 -14.30 -5.76 -14.50
N GLN A 316 -14.95 -6.84 -14.04
CA GLN A 316 -16.16 -7.39 -14.63
C GLN A 316 -16.07 -7.62 -16.15
N GLN A 317 -14.86 -7.94 -16.65
CA GLN A 317 -14.55 -8.11 -18.07
C GLN A 317 -14.73 -6.84 -18.94
N VAL A 318 -14.76 -5.67 -18.32
CA VAL A 318 -14.85 -4.37 -19.00
C VAL A 318 -13.55 -3.60 -18.81
N PHE A 319 -13.03 -3.02 -19.88
CA PHE A 319 -11.86 -2.14 -19.76
C PHE A 319 -12.18 -0.93 -18.88
N SER A 320 -11.31 -0.63 -17.93
CA SER A 320 -11.48 0.50 -17.03
C SER A 320 -10.13 1.12 -16.67
N GLU A 321 -10.17 2.42 -16.42
CA GLU A 321 -9.09 3.22 -15.84
C GLU A 321 -9.50 3.84 -14.49
N ASP A 322 -10.63 3.37 -13.96
CA ASP A 322 -11.20 3.76 -12.67
C ASP A 322 -10.55 3.00 -11.52
N MET A 323 -10.72 3.55 -10.33
CA MET A 323 -10.49 2.81 -9.11
C MET A 323 -11.66 1.88 -8.82
N TRP A 324 -11.35 0.61 -8.57
CA TRP A 324 -12.29 -0.41 -8.13
C TRP A 324 -11.89 -0.96 -6.78
N GLU A 325 -12.88 -1.34 -5.99
CA GLU A 325 -12.71 -2.03 -4.73
C GLU A 325 -13.35 -3.42 -4.74
N SER A 326 -12.85 -4.29 -3.88
CA SER A 326 -13.45 -5.59 -3.59
C SER A 326 -13.07 -6.03 -2.18
N SER A 327 -13.83 -6.98 -1.66
CA SER A 327 -13.55 -7.66 -0.40
C SER A 327 -13.50 -9.17 -0.61
N GLY A 328 -12.84 -9.87 0.30
CA GLY A 328 -12.71 -11.32 0.23
C GLY A 328 -12.10 -11.88 1.50
N GLU A 329 -12.19 -13.20 1.64
CA GLU A 329 -11.78 -13.90 2.85
C GLU A 329 -10.30 -14.26 2.81
N VAL A 330 -9.66 -14.27 3.97
CA VAL A 330 -8.30 -14.81 4.13
C VAL A 330 -8.33 -16.33 4.02
N VAL A 331 -7.64 -16.85 3.00
CA VAL A 331 -7.53 -18.29 2.72
C VAL A 331 -6.29 -18.90 3.38
N ALA A 332 -5.17 -18.17 3.39
CA ALA A 332 -3.94 -18.64 4.02
C ALA A 332 -3.06 -17.50 4.51
N VAL A 333 -2.33 -17.77 5.59
CA VAL A 333 -1.31 -16.86 6.14
C VAL A 333 -0.02 -17.65 6.33
N SER A 334 1.04 -17.22 5.65
CA SER A 334 2.41 -17.72 5.86
C SER A 334 3.30 -16.57 6.34
N ASP A 335 4.55 -16.86 6.70
CA ASP A 335 5.47 -15.86 7.27
C ASP A 335 5.46 -14.54 6.50
N ARG A 336 5.67 -14.57 5.17
CA ARG A 336 5.75 -13.37 4.32
C ARG A 336 4.62 -13.21 3.31
N LEU A 337 3.70 -14.16 3.17
CA LEU A 337 2.62 -14.10 2.18
C LEU A 337 1.23 -14.21 2.80
N LEU A 338 0.30 -13.45 2.25
CA LEU A 338 -1.13 -13.52 2.51
C LEU A 338 -1.85 -14.00 1.27
N GLN A 339 -2.81 -14.91 1.43
CA GLN A 339 -3.69 -15.36 0.36
C GLN A 339 -5.15 -15.13 0.73
N TYR A 340 -5.96 -14.80 -0.27
CA TYR A 340 -7.34 -14.37 -0.11
C TYR A 340 -8.18 -14.57 -1.37
N THR A 341 -9.49 -14.44 -1.23
CA THR A 341 -10.45 -14.59 -2.34
C THR A 341 -10.81 -13.28 -3.06
N VAL A 342 -10.28 -12.13 -2.62
CA VAL A 342 -10.56 -10.81 -3.24
C VAL A 342 -10.31 -10.87 -4.75
N ASP A 343 -11.29 -10.51 -5.56
CA ASP A 343 -11.19 -10.54 -7.02
C ASP A 343 -10.17 -9.55 -7.57
N THR A 344 -9.36 -10.00 -8.53
CA THR A 344 -8.34 -9.15 -9.14
C THR A 344 -8.15 -9.35 -10.63
N SER A 345 -7.61 -8.33 -11.30
CA SER A 345 -7.13 -8.42 -12.69
C SER A 345 -5.92 -7.52 -12.92
N ALA A 346 -5.29 -7.63 -14.09
CA ALA A 346 -4.09 -6.87 -14.43
C ALA A 346 -4.28 -5.35 -14.20
N GLY A 347 -3.32 -4.74 -13.49
CA GLY A 347 -3.35 -3.35 -13.02
C GLY A 347 -3.49 -3.21 -11.49
N GLN A 348 -4.01 -4.21 -10.77
CA GLN A 348 -4.08 -4.18 -9.30
C GLN A 348 -2.80 -4.59 -8.57
N SER A 349 -1.75 -4.93 -9.29
CA SER A 349 -0.42 -5.11 -8.72
C SER A 349 -0.04 -3.90 -7.87
N GLY A 350 0.27 -4.10 -6.59
CA GLY A 350 0.63 -3.06 -5.64
C GLY A 350 -0.54 -2.46 -4.87
N SER A 351 -1.78 -2.91 -5.13
CA SER A 351 -2.96 -2.50 -4.36
C SER A 351 -2.80 -2.80 -2.87
N PRO A 352 -3.11 -1.85 -1.97
CA PRO A 352 -3.02 -2.10 -0.54
C PRO A 352 -4.07 -3.11 -0.09
N LEU A 353 -3.67 -4.00 0.82
CA LEU A 353 -4.57 -4.88 1.57
C LEU A 353 -4.79 -4.27 2.94
N PHE A 354 -6.03 -3.90 3.26
CA PHE A 354 -6.35 -3.21 4.52
C PHE A 354 -7.54 -3.83 5.25
N CYS A 355 -7.55 -3.61 6.57
CA CYS A 355 -8.62 -4.10 7.43
C CYS A 355 -9.88 -3.22 7.31
N PRO A 356 -11.08 -3.79 7.53
CA PRO A 356 -12.35 -3.06 7.48
C PRO A 356 -12.42 -1.86 8.45
N VAL A 357 -13.33 -0.94 8.11
CA VAL A 357 -13.68 0.24 8.92
C VAL A 357 -14.10 -0.15 10.32
N GLY A 358 -13.61 0.57 11.34
CA GLY A 358 -13.96 0.32 12.74
C GLY A 358 -13.28 -0.91 13.36
N SER A 359 -12.40 -1.59 12.60
CA SER A 359 -11.42 -2.49 13.18
C SER A 359 -10.39 -1.69 14.01
N PHE A 360 -9.62 -2.41 14.82
CA PHE A 360 -8.52 -1.81 15.58
C PHE A 360 -7.53 -1.05 14.66
N PHE A 361 -7.41 -1.49 13.41
CA PHE A 361 -6.47 -0.96 12.43
C PHE A 361 -7.07 0.03 11.43
N ASP A 362 -8.38 0.30 11.46
CA ASP A 362 -9.13 1.26 10.62
C ASP A 362 -8.35 1.80 9.42
N HIS A 363 -8.43 1.09 8.28
CA HIS A 363 -7.75 1.39 7.01
C HIS A 363 -6.21 1.34 6.98
N ALA A 364 -5.55 0.75 7.98
CA ALA A 364 -4.13 0.46 7.88
C ALA A 364 -3.87 -0.71 6.94
N ALA A 365 -2.84 -0.58 6.11
CA ALA A 365 -2.37 -1.65 5.26
C ALA A 365 -1.57 -2.67 6.07
N ILE A 366 -1.81 -3.94 5.74
CA ILE A 366 -1.16 -5.12 6.33
C ILE A 366 -0.34 -5.90 5.30
N GLY A 367 -0.36 -5.45 4.04
CA GLY A 367 0.35 -6.02 2.91
C GLY A 367 -0.11 -5.36 1.61
N MET A 368 0.28 -5.96 0.48
CA MET A 368 -0.15 -5.52 -0.85
C MET A 368 -0.45 -6.71 -1.76
N HIS A 369 -1.31 -6.51 -2.75
CA HIS A 369 -1.56 -7.48 -3.80
C HIS A 369 -0.36 -7.61 -4.73
N ALA A 370 -0.10 -8.82 -5.23
CA ALA A 370 0.98 -9.09 -6.18
C ALA A 370 0.65 -10.16 -7.22
N PHE A 371 -0.10 -11.21 -6.84
CA PHE A 371 -0.35 -12.36 -7.69
C PHE A 371 -1.71 -13.00 -7.43
N GLY A 372 -2.00 -14.02 -8.23
CA GLY A 372 -3.25 -14.71 -8.35
C GLY A 372 -3.03 -16.07 -9.00
N ARG A 373 -3.66 -17.07 -8.39
CA ARG A 373 -3.56 -18.48 -8.78
C ARG A 373 -4.96 -19.06 -8.71
N LEU A 374 -5.16 -20.24 -9.29
CA LEU A 374 -6.44 -20.97 -9.21
C LEU A 374 -6.90 -21.18 -7.76
N GLU A 375 -5.96 -21.26 -6.82
CA GLU A 375 -6.20 -21.49 -5.40
C GLU A 375 -6.45 -20.21 -4.59
N GLY A 376 -6.26 -19.02 -5.19
CA GLY A 376 -6.41 -17.75 -4.50
C GLY A 376 -5.54 -16.62 -5.04
N ASN A 377 -5.93 -15.39 -4.75
CA ASN A 377 -5.09 -14.20 -4.91
C ASN A 377 -4.19 -14.00 -3.70
N GLY A 378 -3.10 -13.24 -3.85
CA GLY A 378 -2.15 -13.07 -2.76
C GLY A 378 -1.08 -12.02 -3.00
N GLY A 379 -0.26 -11.83 -1.99
CA GLY A 379 0.89 -10.94 -2.06
C GLY A 379 1.66 -10.81 -0.74
N PRO A 380 2.72 -9.98 -0.73
CA PRO A 380 3.58 -9.86 0.42
C PRO A 380 2.87 -9.18 1.60
N ARG A 381 3.14 -9.72 2.78
CA ARG A 381 2.73 -9.18 4.08
C ARG A 381 3.70 -8.10 4.53
N PHE A 382 3.20 -7.16 5.30
CA PHE A 382 4.05 -6.30 6.12
C PHE A 382 4.43 -7.03 7.40
N VAL A 383 5.73 -7.29 7.55
CA VAL A 383 6.34 -8.14 8.58
C VAL A 383 7.63 -7.52 9.11
N PRO A 384 8.11 -7.92 10.30
CA PRO A 384 9.32 -7.32 10.88
C PRO A 384 10.53 -7.28 9.95
N GLU A 385 10.66 -8.28 9.07
CA GLU A 385 11.79 -8.41 8.18
C GLU A 385 11.84 -7.34 7.08
N ASN A 386 10.69 -6.94 6.52
CA ASN A 386 10.64 -5.89 5.49
C ASN A 386 10.37 -4.49 6.07
N GLU A 387 10.05 -4.41 7.36
CA GLU A 387 9.72 -3.16 8.03
C GLU A 387 10.85 -2.14 7.97
N ALA A 388 12.08 -2.53 8.32
CA ALA A 388 13.19 -1.60 8.40
C ALA A 388 13.48 -0.93 7.05
N LEU A 389 13.40 -1.70 5.97
CA LEU A 389 13.60 -1.19 4.61
C LEU A 389 12.48 -0.22 4.20
N ILE A 390 11.21 -0.59 4.45
CA ILE A 390 10.06 0.27 4.14
C ILE A 390 10.08 1.55 4.98
N PHE A 391 10.41 1.44 6.27
CA PHE A 391 10.56 2.60 7.15
C PHE A 391 11.67 3.54 6.66
N ASN A 392 12.79 2.99 6.19
CA ASN A 392 13.88 3.79 5.62
C ASN A 392 13.44 4.49 4.34
N TRP A 393 12.71 3.84 3.43
CA TRP A 393 12.15 4.52 2.25
C TRP A 393 11.26 5.70 2.65
N MET A 394 10.37 5.51 3.63
CA MET A 394 9.51 6.58 4.14
C MET A 394 10.29 7.73 4.78
N LYS A 395 11.41 7.42 5.45
CA LYS A 395 12.29 8.38 6.10
C LYS A 395 13.15 9.15 5.09
N ASP A 396 13.66 8.48 4.06
CA ASP A 396 14.51 9.06 3.03
C ASP A 396 13.70 10.02 2.15
N GLY A 397 12.49 9.62 1.75
CA GLY A 397 11.56 10.44 0.99
C GLY A 397 12.23 11.14 -0.20
N PRO A 398 12.23 12.49 -0.28
CA PRO A 398 12.82 13.21 -1.39
C PRO A 398 14.36 13.10 -1.45
N ALA A 399 15.05 12.70 -0.37
CA ALA A 399 16.49 12.49 -0.38
C ALA A 399 16.89 11.32 -1.30
N ALA A 400 15.99 10.36 -1.52
CA ALA A 400 16.19 9.26 -2.48
C ALA A 400 16.37 9.77 -3.92
N CYS A 401 15.83 10.95 -4.25
CA CYS A 401 15.98 11.58 -5.58
C CYS A 401 17.39 12.11 -5.86
N SER A 402 18.25 12.22 -4.85
CA SER A 402 19.54 12.94 -4.94
C SER A 402 20.75 11.99 -5.11
N THR A 403 20.50 10.73 -5.43
CA THR A 403 21.50 9.64 -5.40
C THR A 403 22.02 9.19 -6.78
N ASN A 404 21.78 9.96 -7.83
CA ASN A 404 22.38 9.70 -9.15
C ASN A 404 23.81 10.25 -9.27
#